data_AF-A0A1W5DC76-F1
#
_entry.id   AF-A0A1W5DC76-F1
#
_cell.length_a   1.000
_cell.length_b   1.000
_cell.length_c   1.000
_cell.angle_alpha   90.00
_cell.angle_beta   90.00
_cell.angle_gamma   90.00
#
_symmetry.space_group_name_H-M   'P 1'
#
loop_
_entity.id
_entity.type
_entity.pdbx_description
1 polymer ?
#
loop_
_entity_poly.entity_id
_entity_poly.type
_entity_poly.pdbx_seq_one_letter_code
_entity_poly.pdbx_strand_id
1 'polypeptide(L)'
;MPPTNLQGSAPLKSILKRSTNSAATHSPPAAISQEDRHRATALHHARLIQQRKDVEQLILTSTETLLDLPSNPTSDPAHHSPADAAQVRQLLKPFQPSDYDSLIEERNIDGKCGYVLCSRPHTREDTNAKFRIIQGKGKGPDTLKVVKREKLEQWCSEECAKRALYVRVQLSEVPAWTRAASVGGDVELRGEKHGTVEDTATLVEGIQRLGLDGNQGLSEALQGLALERGERIDLGQNPSLVDVKIMEHESTGSWDSRAELLGGRRKDCRGEDYG
;
A
#
# COMPACT_ATOMS: atom_id res chain seq x y z
N MET A 1 32.97 48.54 52.20
CA MET A 1 32.50 47.17 51.92
C MET A 1 32.89 46.82 50.49
N PRO A 2 33.43 45.62 50.26
CA PRO A 2 34.18 45.26 49.04
C PRO A 2 33.27 44.89 47.85
N PRO A 3 33.78 44.98 46.61
CA PRO A 3 33.09 44.50 45.42
C PRO A 3 33.35 43.00 45.19
N THR A 4 32.29 42.20 45.04
CA THR A 4 32.41 40.79 44.62
C THR A 4 32.35 40.69 43.09
N ASN A 5 33.50 40.28 42.57
CA ASN A 5 33.87 40.06 41.19
C ASN A 5 33.20 38.79 40.65
N LEU A 6 32.43 38.89 39.56
CA LEU A 6 31.90 37.75 38.81
C LEU A 6 33.02 37.17 37.96
N GLN A 7 33.70 36.14 38.48
CA GLN A 7 34.68 35.36 37.74
C GLN A 7 34.02 34.64 36.55
N GLY A 8 34.59 34.88 35.37
CA GLY A 8 34.24 34.22 34.11
C GLY A 8 34.47 32.71 34.13
N SER A 9 33.54 31.99 33.51
CA SER A 9 33.69 30.58 33.20
C SER A 9 34.79 30.39 32.16
N ALA A 10 35.85 29.66 32.53
CA ALA A 10 36.90 29.23 31.61
C ALA A 10 36.30 28.38 30.46
N PRO A 11 36.78 28.54 29.22
CA PRO A 11 36.33 27.72 28.11
C PRO A 11 36.82 26.28 28.29
N LEU A 12 35.89 25.33 28.18
CA LEU A 12 36.18 23.89 28.20
C LEU A 12 37.13 23.53 27.06
N LYS A 13 38.28 22.95 27.40
CA LYS A 13 39.31 22.51 26.44
C LYS A 13 38.81 21.27 25.69
N SER A 14 38.69 21.39 24.37
CA SER A 14 38.40 20.28 23.45
C SER A 14 39.48 19.19 23.55
N ILE A 15 39.06 17.93 23.78
CA ILE A 15 39.90 16.72 23.88
C ILE A 15 40.05 16.02 22.50
N LEU A 16 39.72 16.69 21.39
CA LEU A 16 40.02 16.14 20.06
C LEU A 16 41.51 16.29 19.75
N LYS A 17 42.22 15.17 19.95
CA LYS A 17 43.60 14.93 19.58
C LYS A 17 43.82 15.22 18.10
N ARG A 18 44.39 16.39 17.79
CA ARG A 18 44.83 16.74 16.44
C ARG A 18 46.05 15.89 16.09
N SER A 19 45.82 14.82 15.34
CA SER A 19 46.89 14.04 14.72
C SER A 19 47.57 14.89 13.65
N THR A 20 48.76 15.41 13.95
CA THR A 20 49.68 15.96 12.97
C THR A 20 50.46 14.81 12.36
N ASN A 21 49.92 14.22 11.29
CA ASN A 21 50.71 13.35 10.42
C ASN A 21 51.20 14.15 9.22
N SER A 22 52.52 14.24 9.14
CA SER A 22 53.30 14.87 8.09
C SER A 22 53.12 14.19 6.73
N ALA A 23 53.07 15.02 5.69
CA ALA A 23 53.58 14.80 4.34
C ALA A 23 53.54 13.36 3.78
N ALA A 24 52.42 13.03 3.13
CA ALA A 24 52.40 12.14 1.98
C ALA A 24 51.85 12.94 0.79
N THR A 25 52.63 13.04 -0.28
CA THR A 25 52.26 13.64 -1.56
C THR A 25 51.20 12.79 -2.25
N HIS A 26 49.96 12.90 -1.81
CA HIS A 26 48.77 12.51 -2.56
C HIS A 26 47.81 13.69 -2.50
N SER A 27 47.60 14.33 -3.66
CA SER A 27 46.57 15.36 -3.81
C SER A 27 45.26 14.82 -3.23
N PRO A 28 44.63 15.47 -2.24
CA PRO A 28 43.34 15.03 -1.77
C PRO A 28 42.36 15.12 -2.94
N PRO A 29 41.50 14.11 -3.19
CA PRO A 29 40.39 14.29 -4.10
C PRO A 29 39.61 15.51 -3.62
N ALA A 30 39.38 16.48 -4.52
CA ALA A 30 38.77 17.76 -4.20
C ALA A 30 37.59 17.56 -3.24
N ALA A 31 37.70 18.08 -2.02
CA ALA A 31 36.68 17.91 -1.01
C ALA A 31 35.38 18.54 -1.54
N ILE A 32 34.41 17.69 -1.89
CA ILE A 32 33.08 18.11 -2.37
C ILE A 32 32.55 19.16 -1.39
N SER A 33 32.30 20.37 -1.90
CA SER A 33 31.89 21.48 -1.06
C SER A 33 30.56 21.16 -0.37
N GLN A 34 30.29 21.77 0.79
CA GLN A 34 29.02 21.59 1.48
C GLN A 34 27.83 21.98 0.57
N GLU A 35 28.02 22.99 -0.27
CA GLU A 35 27.05 23.44 -1.28
C GLU A 35 26.76 22.36 -2.32
N ASP A 36 27.79 21.67 -2.84
CA ASP A 36 27.62 20.57 -3.79
C ASP A 36 26.84 19.39 -3.19
N ARG A 37 27.07 19.10 -1.90
CA ARG A 37 26.30 18.08 -1.17
C ARG A 37 24.84 18.48 -1.02
N HIS A 38 24.57 19.70 -0.57
CA HIS A 38 23.21 20.21 -0.44
C HIS A 38 22.48 20.22 -1.79
N ARG A 39 23.17 20.64 -2.86
CA ARG A 39 22.65 20.62 -4.23
C ARG A 39 22.32 19.20 -4.67
N ALA A 40 23.22 18.24 -4.45
CA ALA A 40 22.98 16.84 -4.80
C ALA A 40 21.75 16.27 -4.06
N THR A 41 21.62 16.57 -2.76
CA THR A 41 20.45 16.18 -1.97
C THR A 41 19.16 16.84 -2.48
N ALA A 42 19.19 18.14 -2.76
CA ALA A 42 18.04 18.87 -3.30
C ALA A 42 17.60 18.30 -4.66
N LEU A 43 18.54 18.00 -5.55
CA LEU A 43 18.26 17.37 -6.85
C LEU A 43 17.69 15.95 -6.69
N HIS A 44 18.19 15.18 -5.73
CA HIS A 44 17.65 13.86 -5.43
C HIS A 44 16.18 13.93 -5.00
N HIS A 45 15.84 14.81 -4.05
CA HIS A 45 14.46 15.01 -3.61
C HIS A 45 13.57 15.56 -4.73
N ALA A 46 14.10 16.49 -5.54
CA ALA A 46 13.37 17.02 -6.69
C ALA A 46 12.98 15.91 -7.68
N ARG A 47 13.87 14.95 -7.95
CA ARG A 47 13.57 13.79 -8.83
C ARG A 47 12.52 12.87 -8.22
N LEU A 48 12.60 12.57 -6.93
CA LEU A 48 11.60 11.74 -6.25
C LEU A 48 10.20 12.40 -6.30
N ILE A 49 10.14 13.71 -6.07
CA ILE A 49 8.88 14.46 -6.16
C ILE A 49 8.35 14.43 -7.59
N GLN A 50 9.23 14.61 -8.59
CA GLN A 50 8.82 14.55 -9.99
C GLN A 50 8.25 13.18 -10.36
N GLN A 51 8.93 12.09 -9.98
CA GLN A 51 8.44 10.73 -10.22
C GLN A 51 7.06 10.49 -9.61
N ARG A 52 6.82 10.99 -8.39
CA ARG A 52 5.50 10.90 -7.77
C ARG A 52 4.43 11.65 -8.57
N LYS A 53 4.74 12.88 -9.01
CA LYS A 53 3.83 13.68 -9.82
C LYS A 53 3.53 13.02 -11.17
N ASP A 54 4.53 12.43 -11.80
CA ASP A 54 4.36 11.74 -13.08
C ASP A 54 3.38 10.56 -12.95
N VAL A 55 3.45 9.82 -11.84
CA VAL A 55 2.51 8.72 -11.53
C VAL A 55 1.11 9.24 -11.20
N GLU A 56 0.99 10.31 -10.41
CA GLU A 56 -0.30 10.94 -10.10
C GLU A 56 -0.97 11.45 -11.40
N GLN A 57 -0.20 12.07 -12.30
CA GLN A 57 -0.68 12.49 -13.61
C GLN A 57 -1.12 11.29 -14.46
N LEU A 58 -0.36 10.19 -14.44
CA LEU A 58 -0.74 8.97 -15.15
C LEU A 58 -2.11 8.44 -14.66
N ILE A 59 -2.33 8.37 -13.34
CA ILE A 59 -3.62 7.92 -12.78
C ILE A 59 -4.76 8.82 -13.25
N LEU A 60 -4.57 10.15 -13.24
CA LEU A 60 -5.60 11.09 -13.71
C LEU A 60 -5.92 10.88 -15.20
N THR A 61 -4.91 10.77 -16.06
CA THR A 61 -5.11 10.50 -17.50
C THR A 61 -5.77 9.14 -17.74
N SER A 62 -5.44 8.13 -16.93
CA SER A 62 -6.11 6.84 -16.96
C SER A 62 -7.57 6.96 -16.54
N THR A 63 -7.89 7.72 -15.49
CA THR A 63 -9.29 7.97 -15.08
C THR A 63 -10.08 8.61 -16.21
N GLU A 64 -9.58 9.67 -16.83
CA GLU A 64 -10.22 10.34 -17.96
C GLU A 64 -10.55 9.35 -19.09
N THR A 65 -9.57 8.55 -19.52
CA THR A 65 -9.79 7.54 -20.57
C THR A 65 -10.76 6.43 -20.16
N LEU A 66 -10.84 6.07 -18.88
CA LEU A 66 -11.80 5.08 -18.36
C LEU A 66 -13.23 5.65 -18.26
N LEU A 67 -13.43 6.96 -18.20
CA LEU A 67 -14.77 7.58 -18.23
C LEU A 67 -15.43 7.46 -19.60
N ASP A 68 -14.62 7.50 -20.67
CA ASP A 68 -15.09 7.37 -22.06
C ASP A 68 -15.50 5.93 -22.42
N LEU A 69 -15.08 4.94 -21.63
CA LEU A 69 -15.50 3.55 -21.82
C LEU A 69 -16.93 3.30 -21.27
N PRO A 70 -17.67 2.34 -21.88
CA PRO A 70 -17.29 1.49 -23.02
C PRO A 70 -17.39 2.20 -24.38
N SER A 71 -16.57 1.76 -25.34
CA SER A 71 -16.56 2.30 -26.71
C SER A 71 -17.90 2.15 -27.43
N ASN A 72 -18.68 1.13 -27.06
CA ASN A 72 -20.01 0.88 -27.59
C ASN A 72 -21.10 1.20 -26.55
N PRO A 73 -22.06 2.11 -26.84
CA PRO A 73 -23.12 2.49 -25.91
C PRO A 73 -24.13 1.36 -25.63
N THR A 74 -24.14 0.27 -26.42
CA THR A 74 -24.99 -0.92 -26.18
C THR A 74 -24.20 -2.11 -25.62
N SER A 75 -23.00 -1.88 -25.09
CA SER A 75 -22.16 -2.94 -24.52
C SER A 75 -22.85 -3.62 -23.33
N ASP A 76 -22.87 -4.96 -23.34
CA ASP A 76 -23.36 -5.75 -22.21
C ASP A 76 -22.26 -5.84 -21.13
N PRO A 77 -22.53 -5.46 -19.86
CA PRO A 77 -21.57 -5.57 -18.76
C PRO A 77 -21.01 -6.98 -18.52
N ALA A 78 -21.71 -8.02 -19.00
CA ALA A 78 -21.26 -9.41 -18.89
C ALA A 78 -20.44 -9.88 -20.12
N HIS A 79 -20.60 -9.22 -21.27
CA HIS A 79 -19.99 -9.58 -22.55
C HIS A 79 -19.42 -8.31 -23.20
N HIS A 80 -18.32 -7.83 -22.64
CA HIS A 80 -17.60 -6.66 -23.12
C HIS A 80 -16.67 -7.00 -24.29
N SER A 81 -16.32 -5.99 -25.09
CA SER A 81 -15.29 -6.12 -26.12
C SER A 81 -13.95 -6.55 -25.51
N PRO A 82 -13.19 -7.48 -26.14
CA PRO A 82 -11.87 -7.86 -25.64
C PRO A 82 -10.87 -6.70 -25.68
N ALA A 83 -11.07 -5.73 -26.58
CA ALA A 83 -10.26 -4.52 -26.66
C ALA A 83 -10.47 -3.61 -25.44
N ASP A 84 -11.75 -3.33 -25.11
CA ASP A 84 -12.10 -2.52 -23.93
C ASP A 84 -11.61 -3.21 -22.64
N ALA A 85 -11.74 -4.54 -22.55
CA ALA A 85 -11.22 -5.32 -21.42
C ALA A 85 -9.70 -5.19 -21.26
N ALA A 86 -8.95 -5.34 -22.35
CA ALA A 86 -7.50 -5.20 -22.35
C ALA A 86 -7.08 -3.78 -21.95
N GLN A 87 -7.80 -2.77 -22.43
CA GLN A 87 -7.55 -1.37 -22.10
C GLN A 87 -7.81 -1.11 -20.62
N VAL A 88 -8.94 -1.55 -20.08
CA VAL A 88 -9.26 -1.44 -18.64
C VAL A 88 -8.17 -2.09 -17.79
N ARG A 89 -7.73 -3.31 -18.14
CA ARG A 89 -6.65 -3.99 -17.40
C ARG A 89 -5.36 -3.20 -17.37
N GLN A 90 -4.96 -2.59 -18.48
CA GLN A 90 -3.74 -1.80 -18.56
C GLN A 90 -3.84 -0.50 -17.76
N LEU A 91 -4.95 0.21 -17.89
CA LEU A 91 -5.18 1.51 -17.26
C LEU A 91 -5.36 1.41 -15.74
N LEU A 92 -5.86 0.27 -15.24
CA LEU A 92 -6.03 0.02 -13.79
C LEU A 92 -4.74 -0.43 -13.08
N LYS A 93 -3.65 -0.75 -13.79
CA LYS A 93 -2.38 -1.18 -13.16
C LYS A 93 -1.85 -0.22 -12.08
N PRO A 94 -1.83 1.12 -12.29
CA PRO A 94 -1.35 2.05 -11.27
C PRO A 94 -2.39 2.36 -10.17
N PHE A 95 -3.63 1.85 -10.25
CA PHE A 95 -4.69 2.25 -9.33
C PHE A 95 -4.51 1.65 -7.94
N GLN A 96 -4.91 2.43 -6.95
CA GLN A 96 -5.28 1.98 -5.62
C GLN A 96 -6.80 1.77 -5.53
N PRO A 97 -7.29 1.04 -4.51
CA PRO A 97 -8.72 0.94 -4.25
C PRO A 97 -9.42 2.30 -4.08
N SER A 98 -8.73 3.31 -3.51
CA SER A 98 -9.24 4.68 -3.38
C SER A 98 -9.39 5.40 -4.72
N ASP A 99 -8.45 5.19 -5.64
CA ASP A 99 -8.52 5.77 -6.99
C ASP A 99 -9.68 5.13 -7.77
N TYR A 100 -9.93 3.84 -7.55
CA TYR A 100 -11.07 3.13 -8.13
C TYR A 100 -12.41 3.61 -7.56
N ASP A 101 -12.48 3.89 -6.25
CA ASP A 101 -13.65 4.49 -5.63
C ASP A 101 -13.92 5.89 -6.21
N SER A 102 -12.87 6.68 -6.45
CA SER A 102 -12.96 8.00 -7.11
C SER A 102 -13.45 7.87 -8.57
N LEU A 103 -12.94 6.89 -9.33
CA LEU A 103 -13.42 6.59 -10.68
C LEU A 103 -14.92 6.26 -10.70
N ILE A 104 -15.42 5.50 -9.72
CA ILE A 104 -16.85 5.19 -9.60
C ILE A 104 -17.65 6.49 -9.38
N GLU A 105 -17.18 7.38 -8.51
CA GLU A 105 -17.82 8.67 -8.25
C GLU A 105 -17.88 9.54 -9.51
N GLU A 106 -16.77 9.70 -10.22
CA GLU A 106 -16.73 10.47 -11.48
C GLU A 106 -17.69 9.91 -12.53
N ARG A 107 -17.79 8.58 -12.68
CA ARG A 107 -18.76 7.96 -13.58
C ARG A 107 -20.21 8.22 -13.18
N ASN A 108 -20.50 8.24 -11.89
CA ASN A 108 -21.85 8.52 -11.41
C ASN A 108 -22.23 9.99 -11.62
N ILE A 109 -21.26 10.92 -11.54
CA ILE A 109 -21.44 12.33 -11.89
C ILE A 109 -21.83 12.45 -13.36
N ASP A 110 -21.19 11.68 -14.25
CA ASP A 110 -21.55 11.56 -15.68
C ASP A 110 -22.88 10.80 -15.92
N GLY A 111 -23.52 10.31 -14.85
CA GLY A 111 -24.80 9.59 -14.93
C GLY A 111 -24.68 8.14 -15.42
N LYS A 112 -23.46 7.61 -15.59
CA LYS A 112 -23.20 6.21 -15.94
C LYS A 112 -23.11 5.33 -14.70
N CYS A 113 -23.28 4.02 -14.88
CA CYS A 113 -23.02 3.03 -13.84
C CYS A 113 -21.53 3.05 -13.44
N GLY A 114 -21.25 2.86 -12.14
CA GLY A 114 -19.89 2.81 -11.62
C GLY A 114 -19.01 1.70 -12.19
N TYR A 115 -19.59 0.65 -12.82
CA TYR A 115 -18.80 -0.37 -13.48
C TYR A 115 -18.30 0.15 -14.84
N VAL A 116 -16.98 0.22 -15.01
CA VAL A 116 -16.31 0.86 -16.16
C VAL A 116 -16.81 0.35 -17.52
N LEU A 117 -17.10 -0.94 -17.64
CA LEU A 117 -17.53 -1.55 -18.91
C LEU A 117 -19.05 -1.49 -19.14
N CYS A 118 -19.80 -0.88 -18.20
CA CYS A 118 -21.24 -0.68 -18.33
C CYS A 118 -21.56 0.69 -18.92
N SER A 119 -22.29 0.71 -20.03
CA SER A 119 -22.83 1.94 -20.64
C SER A 119 -24.14 2.42 -20.02
N ARG A 120 -24.80 1.59 -19.20
CA ARG A 120 -26.13 1.89 -18.65
C ARG A 120 -26.02 2.99 -17.59
N PRO A 121 -27.07 3.82 -17.43
CA PRO A 121 -27.11 4.78 -16.36
C PRO A 121 -27.17 4.08 -14.99
N HIS A 122 -26.67 4.77 -13.96
CA HIS A 122 -26.82 4.30 -12.59
C HIS A 122 -28.27 4.49 -12.11
N THR A 123 -28.69 3.73 -11.11
CA THR A 123 -30.04 3.86 -10.56
C THR A 123 -30.13 5.18 -9.77
N ARG A 124 -31.10 6.03 -10.10
CA ARG A 124 -31.46 7.22 -9.31
C ARG A 124 -32.82 6.99 -8.67
N GLU A 125 -32.89 7.02 -7.34
CA GLU A 125 -34.16 6.99 -6.64
C GLU A 125 -34.57 8.43 -6.29
N ASP A 126 -35.79 8.84 -6.65
CA ASP A 126 -36.29 10.21 -6.39
C ASP A 126 -36.64 10.47 -4.91
N THR A 127 -36.39 9.49 -4.03
CA THR A 127 -36.78 9.59 -2.61
C THR A 127 -35.66 10.19 -1.77
N ASN A 128 -36.01 11.07 -0.82
CA ASN A 128 -35.06 11.72 0.09
C ASN A 128 -34.54 10.75 1.20
N ALA A 129 -34.92 9.47 1.19
CA ALA A 129 -34.57 8.53 2.24
C ALA A 129 -33.07 8.21 2.21
N LYS A 130 -32.35 8.45 3.31
CA LYS A 130 -30.90 8.16 3.41
C LYS A 130 -30.56 6.67 3.42
N PHE A 131 -31.50 5.84 3.86
CA PHE A 131 -31.33 4.40 4.02
C PHE A 131 -32.45 3.66 3.31
N ARG A 132 -32.11 2.52 2.73
CA ARG A 132 -33.00 1.65 1.98
C ARG A 132 -32.97 0.27 2.59
N ILE A 133 -34.13 -0.30 2.84
CA ILE A 133 -34.27 -1.67 3.33
C ILE A 133 -34.37 -2.59 2.12
N ILE A 134 -33.41 -3.48 1.96
CA ILE A 134 -33.40 -4.50 0.91
C ILE A 134 -33.74 -5.83 1.55
N GLN A 135 -34.72 -6.53 1.00
CA GLN A 135 -35.01 -7.90 1.39
C GLN A 135 -33.97 -8.82 0.74
N GLY A 136 -33.17 -9.49 1.56
CA GLY A 136 -32.21 -10.48 1.10
C GLY A 136 -32.89 -11.73 0.54
N LYS A 137 -32.07 -12.64 -0.02
CA LYS A 137 -32.53 -13.94 -0.54
C LYS A 137 -32.94 -14.86 0.62
N GLY A 138 -34.19 -14.75 1.08
CA GLY A 138 -34.81 -15.63 2.06
C GLY A 138 -36.17 -15.12 2.53
N LYS A 139 -37.04 -16.03 3.00
CA LYS A 139 -38.35 -15.70 3.58
C LYS A 139 -38.21 -15.61 5.09
N GLY A 140 -38.12 -14.40 5.63
CA GLY A 140 -38.09 -14.15 7.08
C GLY A 140 -37.77 -12.69 7.42
N PRO A 141 -38.08 -12.21 8.65
CA PRO A 141 -37.77 -10.85 9.09
C PRO A 141 -36.26 -10.59 9.23
N ASP A 142 -35.45 -11.64 9.42
CA ASP A 142 -34.00 -11.54 9.58
C ASP A 142 -33.22 -11.32 8.27
N THR A 143 -33.90 -11.29 7.12
CA THR A 143 -33.26 -11.09 5.81
C THR A 143 -33.22 -9.64 5.36
N LEU A 144 -33.81 -8.72 6.14
CA LEU A 144 -33.83 -7.29 5.84
C LEU A 144 -32.46 -6.66 6.10
N LYS A 145 -31.82 -6.16 5.04
CA LYS A 145 -30.55 -5.43 5.12
C LYS A 145 -30.80 -3.95 4.93
N VAL A 146 -30.36 -3.15 5.90
CA VAL A 146 -30.37 -1.69 5.78
C VAL A 146 -29.10 -1.26 5.07
N VAL A 147 -29.24 -0.70 3.87
CA VAL A 147 -28.11 -0.23 3.06
C VAL A 147 -28.26 1.29 2.84
N LYS A 148 -27.14 2.01 2.86
CA LYS A 148 -27.12 3.44 2.52
C LYS A 148 -27.53 3.62 1.05
N ARG A 149 -28.39 4.60 0.78
CA ARG A 149 -28.86 4.94 -0.57
C ARG A 149 -27.70 5.16 -1.54
N GLU A 150 -26.71 5.94 -1.12
CA GLU A 150 -25.51 6.27 -1.91
C GLU A 150 -24.81 5.03 -2.49
N LYS A 151 -24.73 3.93 -1.73
CA LYS A 151 -24.06 2.70 -2.18
C LYS A 151 -24.86 1.92 -3.22
N LEU A 152 -26.17 2.09 -3.25
CA LEU A 152 -27.06 1.44 -4.23
C LEU A 152 -27.15 2.26 -5.51
N GLU A 153 -27.17 3.58 -5.36
CA GLU A 153 -27.27 4.50 -6.49
C GLU A 153 -26.01 4.50 -7.36
N GLN A 154 -24.89 3.96 -6.91
CA GLN A 154 -23.67 3.82 -7.73
C GLN A 154 -23.83 2.82 -8.89
N TRP A 155 -24.87 1.97 -8.88
CA TRP A 155 -24.95 0.81 -9.78
C TRP A 155 -26.29 0.74 -10.52
N CYS A 156 -26.25 0.19 -11.74
CA CYS A 156 -27.46 -0.18 -12.48
C CYS A 156 -28.03 -1.54 -12.03
N SER A 157 -27.22 -2.40 -11.40
CA SER A 157 -27.62 -3.73 -10.93
C SER A 157 -26.65 -4.31 -9.90
N GLU A 158 -27.13 -5.24 -9.07
CA GLU A 158 -26.29 -5.96 -8.09
C GLU A 158 -25.13 -6.73 -8.75
N GLU A 159 -25.33 -7.22 -9.97
CA GLU A 159 -24.28 -7.94 -10.70
C GLU A 159 -23.17 -7.00 -11.17
N CYS A 160 -23.47 -5.72 -11.48
CA CYS A 160 -22.43 -4.73 -11.76
C CYS A 160 -21.67 -4.36 -10.49
N ALA A 161 -22.37 -4.21 -9.36
CA ALA A 161 -21.73 -3.98 -8.06
C ALA A 161 -20.74 -5.11 -7.70
N LYS A 162 -21.12 -6.38 -7.94
CA LYS A 162 -20.23 -7.53 -7.72
C LYS A 162 -19.03 -7.55 -8.65
N ARG A 163 -19.20 -7.19 -9.93
CA ARG A 163 -18.09 -7.12 -10.90
C ARG A 163 -17.10 -6.02 -10.54
N ALA A 164 -17.61 -4.84 -10.15
CA ALA A 164 -16.76 -3.74 -9.70
C ALA A 164 -16.03 -4.08 -8.39
N LEU A 165 -16.72 -4.72 -7.45
CA LEU A 165 -16.08 -5.20 -6.22
C LEU A 165 -14.96 -6.21 -6.50
N TYR A 166 -15.16 -7.10 -7.47
CA TYR A 166 -14.13 -8.06 -7.87
C TYR A 166 -12.87 -7.37 -8.40
N VAL A 167 -13.02 -6.30 -9.18
CA VAL A 167 -11.89 -5.48 -9.65
C VAL A 167 -11.22 -4.77 -8.46
N ARG A 168 -12.00 -4.11 -7.60
CA ARG A 168 -11.50 -3.34 -6.45
C ARG A 168 -10.61 -4.17 -5.52
N VAL A 169 -10.99 -5.42 -5.24
CA VAL A 169 -10.26 -6.31 -4.32
C VAL A 169 -8.91 -6.78 -4.89
N GLN A 170 -8.74 -6.75 -6.21
CA GLN A 170 -7.48 -7.13 -6.85
C GLN A 170 -6.46 -5.98 -6.90
N LEU A 171 -6.89 -4.74 -6.66
CA LEU A 171 -6.00 -3.59 -6.68
C LEU A 171 -5.11 -3.57 -5.44
N SER A 172 -3.85 -3.19 -5.62
CA SER A 172 -2.90 -3.08 -4.52
C SER A 172 -3.12 -1.80 -3.73
N GLU A 173 -3.05 -1.90 -2.40
CA GLU A 173 -3.14 -0.77 -1.49
C GLU A 173 -1.88 0.11 -1.51
N VAL A 174 -0.76 -0.44 -1.99
CA VAL A 174 0.52 0.27 -2.06
C VAL A 174 0.47 1.29 -3.21
N PRO A 175 0.90 2.54 -3.02
CA PRO A 175 0.85 3.53 -4.08
C PRO A 175 1.78 3.17 -5.24
N ALA A 176 1.38 3.51 -6.46
CA ALA A 176 2.08 3.09 -7.67
C ALA A 176 3.54 3.55 -7.73
N TRP A 177 3.88 4.74 -7.21
CA TRP A 177 5.27 5.25 -7.21
C TRP A 177 6.22 4.49 -6.27
N THR A 178 5.71 3.67 -5.34
CA THR A 178 6.54 2.79 -4.50
C THR A 178 6.60 1.35 -4.99
N ARG A 179 5.82 0.99 -6.02
CA ARG A 179 5.82 -0.37 -6.55
C ARG A 179 7.08 -0.59 -7.38
N ALA A 180 7.76 -1.72 -7.17
CA ALA A 180 8.76 -2.17 -8.12
C ALA A 180 8.09 -2.41 -9.48
N ALA A 181 8.79 -2.15 -10.58
CA ALA A 181 8.22 -2.12 -11.93
C ALA A 181 7.48 -3.41 -12.37
N SER A 182 7.67 -4.53 -11.67
CA SER A 182 7.04 -5.82 -11.93
C SER A 182 5.88 -6.19 -10.98
N VAL A 183 5.59 -5.39 -9.94
CA VAL A 183 4.59 -5.70 -8.89
C VAL A 183 3.29 -4.92 -9.12
N GLY A 184 2.89 -4.79 -10.39
CA GLY A 184 1.52 -4.42 -10.74
C GLY A 184 0.73 -5.69 -10.95
N GLY A 185 -0.14 -6.06 -10.01
CA GLY A 185 -0.98 -7.25 -10.15
C GLY A 185 -1.82 -7.16 -11.44
N ASP A 186 -1.89 -8.26 -12.19
CA ASP A 186 -2.80 -8.33 -13.33
C ASP A 186 -4.24 -8.38 -12.80
N VAL A 187 -5.07 -7.48 -13.33
CA VAL A 187 -6.49 -7.39 -12.95
C VAL A 187 -7.28 -8.35 -13.83
N GLU A 188 -7.98 -9.29 -13.22
CA GLU A 188 -8.94 -10.18 -13.88
C GLU A 188 -10.34 -9.57 -13.88
N LEU A 189 -11.09 -9.75 -14.98
CA LEU A 189 -12.46 -9.25 -15.11
C LEU A 189 -13.47 -10.39 -14.95
N ARG A 190 -14.44 -10.19 -14.05
CA ARG A 190 -15.46 -11.21 -13.77
C ARG A 190 -16.45 -11.36 -14.93
N GLY A 191 -16.38 -12.50 -15.63
CA GLY A 191 -17.26 -12.83 -16.76
C GLY A 191 -16.50 -13.25 -18.01
N GLU A 192 -15.17 -13.10 -18.01
CA GLU A 192 -14.31 -13.74 -19.00
C GLU A 192 -14.42 -15.24 -18.79
N LYS A 193 -15.19 -15.91 -19.66
CA LYS A 193 -15.17 -17.36 -19.75
C LYS A 193 -13.77 -17.68 -20.26
N HIS A 194 -12.83 -17.94 -19.35
CA HIS A 194 -11.63 -18.68 -19.69
C HIS A 194 -12.08 -19.92 -20.46
N GLY A 195 -11.47 -20.16 -21.62
CA GLY A 195 -11.85 -21.19 -22.57
C GLY A 195 -12.29 -22.47 -21.85
N THR A 196 -13.41 -23.01 -22.31
CA THR A 196 -13.92 -24.33 -21.95
C THR A 196 -12.81 -25.37 -21.97
N VAL A 197 -12.22 -25.72 -20.81
CA VAL A 197 -11.50 -26.95 -20.42
C VAL A 197 -10.35 -27.48 -21.34
N GLU A 198 -10.18 -26.99 -22.57
CA GLU A 198 -9.21 -27.46 -23.56
C GLU A 198 -7.84 -26.75 -23.45
N ASP A 199 -7.78 -25.57 -22.83
CA ASP A 199 -6.54 -24.75 -22.74
C ASP A 199 -5.63 -25.13 -21.57
N THR A 200 -6.02 -26.07 -20.71
CA THR A 200 -5.18 -26.52 -19.59
C THR A 200 -3.96 -27.33 -20.08
N ALA A 201 -4.10 -28.02 -21.21
CA ALA A 201 -2.99 -28.74 -21.85
C ALA A 201 -1.94 -27.77 -22.41
N THR A 202 -2.38 -26.67 -23.04
CA THR A 202 -1.50 -25.65 -23.62
C THR A 202 -0.80 -24.82 -22.54
N LEU A 203 -1.45 -24.59 -21.39
CA LEU A 203 -0.85 -23.90 -20.25
C LEU A 203 0.25 -24.75 -19.57
N VAL A 204 0.02 -26.05 -19.40
CA VAL A 204 1.02 -26.98 -18.85
C VAL A 204 2.21 -27.12 -19.81
N GLU A 205 1.96 -27.17 -21.12
CA GLU A 205 3.03 -27.18 -22.13
C GLU A 205 3.79 -25.83 -22.19
N GLY A 206 3.11 -24.70 -21.96
CA GLY A 206 3.71 -23.38 -21.85
C GLY A 206 4.63 -23.23 -20.63
N ILE A 207 4.24 -23.79 -19.49
CA ILE A 207 5.07 -23.82 -18.27
C ILE A 207 6.31 -24.70 -18.48
N GLN A 208 6.18 -25.81 -19.21
CA GLN A 208 7.31 -26.68 -19.56
C GLN A 208 8.30 -26.00 -20.52
N ARG A 209 7.82 -25.14 -21.42
CA ARG A 209 8.66 -24.34 -22.35
C ARG A 209 9.30 -23.11 -21.70
N LEU A 210 8.76 -22.63 -20.58
CA LEU A 210 9.30 -21.51 -19.81
C LEU A 210 10.46 -21.90 -18.88
N GLY A 211 11.04 -23.10 -19.04
CA GLY A 211 12.36 -23.51 -18.55
C GLY A 211 12.84 -22.75 -17.31
N LEU A 212 12.45 -23.23 -16.13
CA LEU A 212 12.87 -22.69 -14.82
C LEU A 212 14.36 -22.97 -14.53
N ASP A 213 15.23 -22.77 -15.51
CA ASP A 213 16.70 -22.82 -15.40
C ASP A 213 17.29 -21.41 -15.10
N GLY A 214 16.47 -20.52 -14.54
CA GLY A 214 16.80 -19.11 -14.31
C GLY A 214 17.38 -18.76 -12.93
N ASN A 215 17.87 -19.73 -12.15
CA ASN A 215 18.39 -19.46 -10.80
C ASN A 215 19.89 -19.09 -10.74
N GLN A 216 20.57 -19.03 -11.89
CA GLN A 216 22.01 -18.73 -11.94
C GLN A 216 22.31 -17.21 -11.91
N GLY A 217 21.44 -16.37 -12.49
CA GLY A 217 21.68 -14.91 -12.52
C GLY A 217 21.35 -14.18 -11.22
N LEU A 218 20.39 -14.71 -10.44
CA LEU A 218 19.98 -14.11 -9.16
C LEU A 218 21.05 -14.28 -8.09
N SER A 219 21.78 -15.41 -8.08
CA SER A 219 22.87 -15.65 -7.15
C SER A 219 24.07 -14.74 -7.42
N GLU A 220 24.43 -14.51 -8.70
CA GLU A 220 25.49 -13.58 -9.08
C GLU A 220 25.14 -12.14 -8.73
N ALA A 221 23.89 -11.71 -8.96
CA ALA A 221 23.43 -10.38 -8.56
C ALA A 221 23.45 -10.19 -7.03
N LEU A 222 23.03 -11.21 -6.26
CA LEU A 222 23.12 -11.23 -4.80
C LEU A 222 24.57 -11.20 -4.32
N GLN A 223 25.48 -11.92 -4.99
CA GLN A 223 26.88 -12.01 -4.63
C GLN A 223 27.64 -10.71 -4.95
N GLY A 224 27.28 -10.03 -6.04
CA GLY A 224 27.75 -8.68 -6.34
C GLY A 224 27.34 -7.67 -5.27
N LEU A 225 26.07 -7.69 -4.85
CA LEU A 225 25.56 -6.82 -3.77
C LEU A 225 26.17 -7.14 -2.39
N ALA A 226 26.63 -8.37 -2.15
CA ALA A 226 27.33 -8.76 -0.92
C ALA A 226 28.78 -8.25 -0.90
N LEU A 227 29.47 -8.30 -2.04
CA LEU A 227 30.82 -7.74 -2.21
C LEU A 227 30.85 -6.22 -2.04
N GLU A 228 29.85 -5.50 -2.54
CA GLU A 228 29.73 -4.05 -2.36
C GLU A 228 29.50 -3.63 -0.90
N ARG A 229 28.93 -4.52 -0.07
CA ARG A 229 28.72 -4.31 1.37
C ARG A 229 29.91 -4.77 2.24
N GLY A 230 30.95 -5.34 1.64
CA GLY A 230 32.15 -5.79 2.33
C GLY A 230 31.99 -7.09 3.13
N GLU A 231 30.91 -7.85 2.91
CA GLU A 231 30.71 -9.16 3.54
C GLU A 231 31.51 -10.23 2.78
N ARG A 232 32.58 -10.73 3.40
CA ARG A 232 33.27 -11.93 2.93
C ARG A 232 32.53 -13.15 3.44
N ILE A 233 31.82 -13.86 2.56
CA ILE A 233 31.23 -15.15 2.87
C ILE A 233 32.32 -16.21 2.64
N ASP A 234 33.02 -16.57 3.71
CA ASP A 234 33.91 -17.73 3.72
C ASP A 234 33.03 -19.00 3.71
N LEU A 235 32.81 -19.55 2.52
CA LEU A 235 32.12 -20.82 2.31
C LEU A 235 33.01 -21.97 2.80
N GLY A 236 33.05 -22.19 4.12
CA GLY A 236 33.87 -23.27 4.67
C GLY A 236 33.80 -23.51 6.18
N GLN A 237 33.15 -22.66 6.98
CA GLN A 237 32.94 -22.92 8.40
C GLN A 237 31.53 -22.52 8.82
N ASN A 238 30.90 -23.38 9.62
CA ASN A 238 29.53 -23.26 10.10
C ASN A 238 29.18 -21.82 10.50
N PRO A 239 27.96 -21.32 10.17
CA PRO A 239 27.55 -19.99 10.56
C PRO A 239 27.67 -19.89 12.08
N SER A 240 28.50 -18.97 12.55
CA SER A 240 28.68 -18.70 13.97
C SER A 240 27.32 -18.37 14.57
N LEU A 241 26.73 -19.34 15.28
CA LEU A 241 25.67 -19.10 16.23
C LEU A 241 26.19 -18.03 17.19
N VAL A 242 25.61 -16.84 17.14
CA VAL A 242 25.71 -15.92 18.27
C VAL A 242 24.88 -16.56 19.38
N ASP A 243 25.56 -17.10 20.40
CA ASP A 243 24.90 -17.70 21.55
C ASP A 243 24.31 -16.58 22.43
N VAL A 244 23.05 -16.24 22.17
CA VAL A 244 22.31 -15.24 22.94
C VAL A 244 21.64 -15.94 24.12
N LYS A 245 22.33 -15.95 25.27
CA LYS A 245 21.75 -16.43 26.53
C LYS A 245 20.82 -15.38 27.13
N ILE A 246 19.53 -15.49 26.82
CA ILE A 246 18.48 -14.69 27.45
C ILE A 246 18.19 -15.30 28.83
N MET A 247 18.54 -14.58 29.90
CA MET A 247 18.08 -14.90 31.26
C MET A 247 16.89 -14.02 31.60
N GLU A 248 15.85 -14.64 32.15
CA GLU A 248 14.71 -13.96 32.73
C GLU A 248 15.15 -13.16 33.98
N HIS A 249 14.79 -11.88 34.02
CA HIS A 249 15.03 -11.02 35.16
C HIS A 249 13.85 -11.15 36.12
N GLU A 250 14.03 -11.86 37.24
CA GLU A 250 13.07 -11.85 38.34
C GLU A 250 13.02 -10.45 38.96
N SER A 251 12.00 -9.67 38.59
CA SER A 251 11.63 -8.49 39.36
C SER A 251 10.96 -8.95 40.65
N THR A 252 11.69 -8.94 41.76
CA THR A 252 11.09 -9.04 43.09
C THR A 252 10.11 -7.87 43.25
N GLY A 253 8.83 -8.21 43.36
CA GLY A 253 7.75 -7.25 43.43
C GLY A 253 7.90 -6.33 44.64
N SER A 254 8.07 -5.03 44.36
CA SER A 254 7.75 -3.96 45.29
C SER A 254 6.78 -3.01 44.58
N TRP A 255 5.52 -3.41 44.55
CA TRP A 255 4.39 -2.60 44.08
C TRP A 255 3.36 -2.40 45.19
N ASP A 256 3.81 -2.31 46.44
CA ASP A 256 2.93 -2.04 47.57
C ASP A 256 3.41 -0.80 48.32
N SER A 257 3.09 0.37 47.76
CA SER A 257 3.03 1.67 48.44
C SER A 257 2.54 2.78 47.49
N ARG A 258 1.40 2.58 46.80
CA ARG A 258 0.68 3.71 46.18
C ARG A 258 -0.80 3.42 45.92
N ALA A 259 -1.49 2.86 46.91
CA ALA A 259 -2.96 2.69 46.89
C ALA A 259 -3.64 3.19 48.17
N GLU A 260 -3.03 4.15 48.87
CA GLU A 260 -3.69 4.91 49.93
C GLU A 260 -3.71 6.38 49.52
N LEU A 261 -4.64 6.71 48.63
CA LEU A 261 -5.20 8.06 48.42
C LEU A 261 -6.18 7.91 47.27
N LEU A 262 -7.41 7.54 47.59
CA LEU A 262 -8.67 7.93 46.94
C LEU A 262 -9.75 6.98 47.48
N GLY A 263 -10.39 7.42 48.57
CA GLY A 263 -11.56 6.76 49.13
C GLY A 263 -12.67 6.64 48.08
N GLY A 264 -13.10 5.42 47.83
CA GLY A 264 -14.18 5.09 46.89
C GLY A 264 -15.01 3.94 47.43
N ARG A 265 -16.02 4.29 48.23
CA ARG A 265 -17.04 3.43 48.86
C ARG A 265 -17.72 2.53 47.80
N ARG A 266 -17.46 1.21 47.82
CA ARG A 266 -18.26 0.24 47.03
C ARG A 266 -19.60 0.04 47.74
N LYS A 267 -20.69 0.39 47.06
CA LYS A 267 -22.05 -0.03 47.41
C LYS A 267 -22.27 -1.43 46.87
N ASP A 268 -22.69 -2.34 47.74
CA ASP A 268 -23.24 -3.63 47.39
C ASP A 268 -24.62 -3.44 46.72
N CYS A 269 -24.79 -4.01 45.53
CA CYS A 269 -26.09 -4.29 44.93
C CYS A 269 -26.02 -5.68 44.31
N ARG A 270 -26.32 -6.71 45.12
CA ARG A 270 -26.64 -8.05 44.62
C ARG A 270 -28.17 -8.14 44.64
N GLY A 271 -28.73 -8.31 43.44
CA GLY A 271 -30.16 -8.25 43.17
C GLY A 271 -30.95 -9.39 43.80
N GLU A 272 -32.18 -9.03 44.15
CA GLU A 272 -33.25 -9.90 44.62
C GLU A 272 -33.76 -10.80 43.49
N ASP A 273 -33.90 -12.08 43.81
CA ASP A 273 -34.68 -13.06 43.07
C ASP A 273 -36.18 -12.70 43.17
N TYR A 274 -36.87 -12.57 42.04
CA TYR A 274 -38.33 -12.57 41.98
C TYR A 274 -38.82 -13.96 41.59
N GLY A 275 -39.69 -14.51 42.44
CA GLY A 275 -40.64 -15.57 42.08
C GLY A 275 -41.87 -15.03 41.37
#